data_AF-A0A932WRE5-F1
#
_entry.id   AF-A0A932WRE5-F1
#
_cell.length_a   1.000
_cell.length_b   1.000
_cell.length_c   1.000
_cell.angle_alpha   90.00
_cell.angle_beta   90.00
_cell.angle_gamma   90.00
#
_symmetry.space_group_name_H-M   'P 1'
#
loop_
_entity.id
_entity.type
_entity.pdbx_description
1 polymer ?
#
loop_
_entity_poly.entity_id
_entity_poly.type
_entity_poly.pdbx_seq_one_letter_code
_entity_poly.pdbx_strand_id
1 'polypeptide(L)'
;MSKPRLFAVVAIAASLITTVAPRLPADDKEDDELAGWSSDFSAEKDSLDSTGKNPYFILEPGYQLVLEGGGERLVVSVLKETKKVDGVETRIVEERETKNGKLVEVSRNFFAISRRTNSVYYFGEEVDVYKNDKIVSHSGAWQSGENGARFGLMMPGLPLLKARFYNEVAPRVAMDRAEIVGVRVTFKTPAGEFKDCLKIEETTPLEPGNTEHKHYAPGIGLIQDGSLKLVKYGTGAGGEPATAKTAAPRKEEKKEAEEEEVEIKFSDAPAAVQETLQREAHGAKIGEVVKETEHGKTTYEAEVKIDGHEYEITVAADGTLLEKSLHDDEEETPIKFADAPAAVQKALAREAPGAKFDKVDKLLREGRTLYEADARIDGKNYEIIVTAEGLLLSKELDEDEEDEKEEKGKDDK
;
A
#
# COMPACT_ATOMS: atom_id res chain seq x y z
N MET A 1 6.17 42.88 14.98
CA MET A 1 5.57 42.77 13.63
C MET A 1 5.86 41.36 13.13
N SER A 2 4.89 40.45 13.24
CA SER A 2 5.06 39.02 12.95
C SER A 2 4.48 38.70 11.57
N LYS A 3 5.25 37.99 10.73
CA LYS A 3 4.84 37.57 9.37
C LYS A 3 3.76 36.46 9.46
N PRO A 4 2.78 36.40 8.52
CA PRO A 4 1.78 35.34 8.51
C PRO A 4 2.39 34.03 7.94
N ARG A 5 2.10 32.89 8.59
CA ARG A 5 2.42 31.53 8.11
C ARG A 5 1.21 30.98 7.34
N LEU A 6 1.47 30.48 6.13
CA LEU A 6 0.50 29.84 5.25
C LEU A 6 0.22 28.42 5.78
N PHE A 7 -1.04 28.10 6.07
CA PHE A 7 -1.47 26.76 6.45
C PHE A 7 -1.97 26.04 5.18
N ALA A 8 -1.38 24.87 4.91
CA ALA A 8 -1.90 23.93 3.93
C ALA A 8 -3.21 23.36 4.47
N VAL A 9 -4.24 23.44 3.65
CA VAL A 9 -5.37 22.55 3.77
C VAL A 9 -5.16 21.52 2.64
N VAL A 10 -5.78 20.35 2.75
CA VAL A 10 -5.61 19.20 1.84
C VAL A 10 -6.13 19.62 0.47
N ALA A 11 -5.18 20.13 -0.33
CA ALA A 11 -5.12 20.28 -1.77
C ALA A 11 -4.24 19.17 -2.30
N ILE A 12 -4.72 18.23 -3.12
CA ILE A 12 -3.80 17.72 -4.14
C ILE A 12 -3.67 18.83 -5.21
N ALA A 13 -2.92 19.85 -4.82
CA ALA A 13 -2.31 20.78 -5.74
C ALA A 13 -0.93 20.20 -6.07
N ALA A 14 -0.81 19.54 -7.22
CA ALA A 14 0.45 19.57 -7.96
C ALA A 14 0.68 21.02 -8.46
N SER A 15 1.23 21.87 -7.59
CA SER A 15 1.87 23.12 -8.00
C SER A 15 3.17 23.31 -7.25
N LEU A 16 4.22 23.08 -8.04
CA LEU A 16 5.63 23.25 -7.74
C LEU A 16 5.89 24.39 -6.76
N ILE A 17 6.24 24.02 -5.53
CA ILE A 17 7.39 24.50 -4.77
C ILE A 17 7.71 23.36 -3.81
N THR A 18 8.74 22.63 -4.22
CA THR A 18 9.37 21.49 -3.55
C THR A 18 9.98 21.94 -2.23
N THR A 19 9.29 21.70 -1.13
CA THR A 19 9.98 21.18 0.05
C THR A 19 9.28 19.87 0.32
N VAL A 20 9.97 18.77 0.58
CA VAL A 20 10.40 18.52 1.95
C VAL A 20 11.38 17.35 1.93
N ALA A 21 12.39 17.53 2.80
CA ALA A 21 13.20 16.57 3.54
C ALA A 21 13.53 15.20 2.90
N PRO A 22 14.79 14.79 3.06
CA PRO A 22 15.44 13.76 2.25
C PRO A 22 14.71 12.43 2.34
N ARG A 23 14.40 11.82 1.20
CA ARG A 23 13.99 10.44 1.17
C ARG A 23 15.22 9.55 1.13
N LEU A 24 15.38 8.88 2.27
CA LEU A 24 16.42 7.97 2.69
C LEU A 24 16.35 6.64 1.89
N PRO A 25 17.41 5.81 1.91
CA PRO A 25 17.63 4.67 1.02
C PRO A 25 16.54 3.59 1.10
N ALA A 26 16.32 2.81 0.03
CA ALA A 26 15.49 1.61 0.10
C ALA A 26 16.35 0.48 0.68
N ASP A 27 16.30 0.35 2.01
CA ASP A 27 17.02 -0.62 2.85
C ASP A 27 16.43 -2.06 2.72
N ASP A 28 17.00 -3.01 3.47
CA ASP A 28 16.40 -4.23 4.07
C ASP A 28 15.09 -3.94 4.87
N LYS A 29 14.26 -3.02 4.39
CA LYS A 29 13.14 -2.38 5.08
C LYS A 29 11.81 -2.52 4.37
N GLU A 30 11.65 -3.10 3.17
CA GLU A 30 10.27 -3.31 2.67
C GLU A 30 9.50 -4.31 3.55
N ASP A 31 10.17 -5.36 4.04
CA ASP A 31 9.64 -6.32 5.02
C ASP A 31 9.65 -5.78 6.48
N ASP A 32 10.61 -4.90 6.81
CA ASP A 32 10.66 -4.17 8.10
C ASP A 32 9.67 -2.97 8.16
N GLU A 33 9.19 -2.47 7.01
CA GLU A 33 8.20 -1.39 6.87
C GLU A 33 6.76 -1.91 6.98
N LEU A 34 6.52 -3.14 6.53
CA LEU A 34 5.31 -3.90 6.79
C LEU A 34 5.27 -4.48 8.21
N ALA A 35 6.42 -4.65 8.87
CA ALA A 35 6.50 -5.26 10.20
C ALA A 35 5.57 -4.58 11.23
N GLY A 36 4.51 -5.29 11.63
CA GLY A 36 3.52 -4.79 12.60
C GLY A 36 2.38 -3.95 12.00
N TRP A 37 2.24 -3.98 10.68
CA TRP A 37 1.15 -3.42 9.91
C TRP A 37 0.53 -4.53 9.05
N SER A 38 -0.80 -4.62 9.01
CA SER A 38 -1.48 -5.54 8.10
C SER A 38 -1.51 -4.98 6.67
N SER A 39 -1.06 -5.75 5.68
CA SER A 39 -0.89 -5.28 4.29
C SER A 39 -1.40 -6.23 3.20
N ASP A 40 -1.74 -7.48 3.54
CA ASP A 40 -2.37 -8.41 2.60
C ASP A 40 -3.78 -8.81 3.05
N PHE A 41 -4.73 -8.63 2.14
CA PHE A 41 -6.16 -8.91 2.32
C PHE A 41 -6.74 -9.66 1.12
N SER A 42 -5.90 -10.19 0.24
CA SER A 42 -6.27 -10.67 -1.11
C SER A 42 -7.25 -11.84 -1.12
N ALA A 43 -7.29 -12.64 -0.05
CA ALA A 43 -8.19 -13.80 0.10
C ALA A 43 -9.68 -13.45 0.27
N GLU A 44 -10.05 -12.16 0.41
CA GLU A 44 -11.44 -11.74 0.68
C GLU A 44 -12.28 -11.49 -0.58
N LYS A 45 -11.70 -11.46 -1.80
CA LYS A 45 -12.33 -10.91 -3.03
C LYS A 45 -13.75 -11.40 -3.30
N ASP A 46 -14.01 -12.70 -3.19
CA ASP A 46 -15.32 -13.31 -3.45
C ASP A 46 -16.41 -12.90 -2.45
N SER A 47 -16.04 -12.28 -1.34
CA SER A 47 -16.96 -11.83 -0.29
C SER A 47 -17.25 -10.33 -0.32
N LEU A 48 -16.68 -9.60 -1.29
CA LEU A 48 -16.80 -8.15 -1.39
C LEU A 48 -18.01 -7.72 -2.22
N ASP A 49 -18.68 -6.66 -1.77
CA ASP A 49 -19.76 -5.98 -2.47
C ASP A 49 -19.42 -4.51 -2.74
N SER A 50 -20.02 -3.94 -3.80
CA SER A 50 -19.89 -2.53 -4.16
C SER A 50 -20.85 -1.61 -3.40
N THR A 51 -21.53 -2.10 -2.36
CA THR A 51 -22.42 -1.28 -1.54
C THR A 51 -22.63 -1.87 -0.15
N GLY A 52 -22.81 -1.00 0.84
CA GLY A 52 -23.03 -1.40 2.22
C GLY A 52 -22.70 -0.30 3.21
N LYS A 53 -22.74 -0.64 4.51
CA LYS A 53 -22.45 0.27 5.60
C LYS A 53 -21.54 -0.38 6.64
N ASN A 54 -20.32 0.10 6.71
CA ASN A 54 -19.47 -0.05 7.89
C ASN A 54 -19.92 0.97 8.96
N PRO A 55 -19.76 0.70 10.27
CA PRO A 55 -20.14 1.65 11.32
C PRO A 55 -19.53 3.05 11.16
N TYR A 56 -18.39 3.18 10.48
CA TYR A 56 -17.63 4.42 10.26
C TYR A 56 -17.36 4.71 8.77
N PHE A 57 -18.01 4.01 7.84
CA PHE A 57 -17.84 4.27 6.41
C PHE A 57 -19.09 3.83 5.64
N ILE A 58 -19.68 4.75 4.87
CA ILE A 58 -20.94 4.51 4.16
C ILE A 58 -20.64 4.41 2.67
N LEU A 59 -20.99 3.27 2.07
CA LEU A 59 -20.78 2.96 0.65
C LEU A 59 -22.10 2.89 -0.12
N GLU A 60 -23.14 3.53 0.41
CA GLU A 60 -24.45 3.63 -0.22
C GLU A 60 -24.51 4.83 -1.20
N PRO A 61 -24.88 4.62 -2.47
CA PRO A 61 -24.94 5.68 -3.47
C PRO A 61 -25.80 6.88 -3.06
N GLY A 62 -25.31 8.07 -3.39
CA GLY A 62 -25.94 9.35 -3.08
C GLY A 62 -25.59 9.90 -1.70
N TYR A 63 -24.93 9.13 -0.84
CA TYR A 63 -24.40 9.64 0.43
C TYR A 63 -23.25 10.62 0.18
N GLN A 64 -23.23 11.71 0.94
CA GLN A 64 -22.23 12.78 0.77
C GLN A 64 -21.73 13.32 2.10
N LEU A 65 -20.47 13.74 2.09
CA LEU A 65 -19.81 14.49 3.15
C LEU A 65 -19.27 15.80 2.58
N VAL A 66 -19.37 16.88 3.35
CA VAL A 66 -18.78 18.17 3.02
C VAL A 66 -17.93 18.61 4.19
N LEU A 67 -16.63 18.79 3.95
CA LEU A 67 -15.67 19.27 4.93
C LEU A 67 -15.07 20.60 4.48
N GLU A 68 -14.81 21.50 5.42
CA GLU A 68 -14.22 22.82 5.14
C GLU A 68 -13.22 23.23 6.21
N GLY A 69 -12.25 24.07 5.82
CA GLY A 69 -11.23 24.62 6.70
C GLY A 69 -10.26 25.51 5.92
N GLY A 70 -9.78 26.59 6.52
CA GLY A 70 -8.68 27.41 5.95
C GLY A 70 -8.85 27.91 4.50
N GLY A 71 -10.08 28.07 4.01
CA GLY A 71 -10.36 28.48 2.63
C GLY A 71 -10.45 27.33 1.62
N GLU A 72 -10.36 26.10 2.09
CA GLU A 72 -10.53 24.90 1.29
C GLU A 72 -11.79 24.13 1.68
N ARG A 73 -12.25 23.33 0.72
CA ARG A 73 -13.49 22.56 0.79
C ARG A 73 -13.33 21.25 0.04
N LEU A 74 -13.65 20.16 0.73
CA LEU A 74 -13.72 18.80 0.23
C LEU A 74 -15.18 18.34 0.18
N VAL A 75 -15.61 17.81 -0.96
CA VAL A 75 -16.90 17.14 -1.12
C VAL A 75 -16.65 15.70 -1.51
N VAL A 76 -17.02 14.78 -0.61
CA VAL A 76 -16.95 13.32 -0.84
C VAL A 76 -18.33 12.84 -1.25
N SER A 77 -18.43 12.15 -2.39
CA SER A 77 -19.69 11.66 -2.96
C SER A 77 -19.62 10.19 -3.32
N VAL A 78 -20.46 9.37 -2.69
CA VAL A 78 -20.63 7.96 -3.07
C VAL A 78 -21.48 7.91 -4.34
N LEU A 79 -20.88 7.54 -5.47
CA LEU A 79 -21.54 7.58 -6.77
C LEU A 79 -22.42 6.34 -7.02
N LYS A 80 -23.30 6.38 -8.03
CA LYS A 80 -24.09 5.21 -8.46
C LYS A 80 -23.29 4.26 -9.35
N GLU A 81 -22.21 4.76 -9.90
CA GLU A 81 -21.29 4.08 -10.77
C GLU A 81 -20.40 3.11 -9.98
N THR A 82 -20.08 2.00 -10.63
CA THR A 82 -19.12 0.99 -10.18
C THR A 82 -18.04 0.80 -11.23
N LYS A 83 -16.88 0.28 -10.82
CA LYS A 83 -15.78 -0.12 -11.72
C LYS A 83 -15.30 -1.50 -11.30
N LYS A 84 -14.90 -2.33 -12.27
CA LYS A 84 -14.20 -3.58 -11.95
C LYS A 84 -12.71 -3.28 -11.80
N VAL A 85 -12.16 -3.52 -10.61
CA VAL A 85 -10.73 -3.35 -10.31
C VAL A 85 -10.24 -4.64 -9.66
N ASP A 86 -9.13 -5.20 -10.16
CA ASP A 86 -8.54 -6.44 -9.65
C ASP A 86 -9.55 -7.61 -9.46
N GLY A 87 -10.45 -7.76 -10.44
CA GLY A 87 -11.48 -8.80 -10.43
C GLY A 87 -12.73 -8.49 -9.59
N VAL A 88 -12.73 -7.44 -8.76
CA VAL A 88 -13.81 -7.07 -7.83
C VAL A 88 -14.63 -5.92 -8.38
N GLU A 89 -15.97 -5.96 -8.23
CA GLU A 89 -16.82 -4.80 -8.49
C GLU A 89 -16.71 -3.81 -7.32
N THR A 90 -16.17 -2.62 -7.59
CA THR A 90 -15.95 -1.56 -6.61
C THR A 90 -16.93 -0.40 -6.82
N ARG A 91 -17.29 0.26 -5.73
CA ARG A 91 -18.01 1.54 -5.72
C ARG A 91 -17.05 2.67 -6.02
N ILE A 92 -17.46 3.59 -6.88
CA ILE A 92 -16.75 4.85 -7.06
C ILE A 92 -17.18 5.85 -5.99
N VAL A 93 -16.22 6.37 -5.24
CA VAL A 93 -16.37 7.51 -4.34
C VAL A 93 -15.56 8.66 -4.93
N GLU A 94 -16.25 9.70 -5.38
CA GLU A 94 -15.60 10.90 -5.92
C GLU A 94 -15.27 11.86 -4.78
N GLU A 95 -14.02 12.29 -4.71
CA GLU A 95 -13.59 13.40 -3.88
C GLU A 95 -13.32 14.61 -4.76
N ARG A 96 -13.96 15.73 -4.42
CA ARG A 96 -13.83 16.98 -5.15
C ARG A 96 -13.36 18.06 -4.22
N GLU A 97 -12.25 18.66 -4.58
CA GLU A 97 -11.53 19.49 -3.66
C GLU A 97 -11.22 20.85 -4.27
N THR A 98 -11.49 21.89 -3.49
CA THR A 98 -11.47 23.28 -3.96
C THR A 98 -10.75 24.17 -2.97
N LYS A 99 -9.94 25.09 -3.49
CA LYS A 99 -9.22 26.11 -2.72
C LYS A 99 -9.65 27.51 -3.16
N ASN A 100 -10.18 28.27 -2.21
CA ASN A 100 -10.73 29.61 -2.44
C ASN A 100 -11.75 29.62 -3.61
N GLY A 101 -12.59 28.58 -3.69
CA GLY A 101 -13.60 28.41 -4.72
C GLY A 101 -13.10 27.94 -6.09
N LYS A 102 -11.82 27.63 -6.24
CA LYS A 102 -11.25 27.06 -7.47
C LYS A 102 -11.04 25.56 -7.31
N LEU A 103 -11.38 24.78 -8.33
CA LEU A 103 -11.10 23.34 -8.37
C LEU A 103 -9.59 23.11 -8.41
N VAL A 104 -9.10 22.28 -7.49
CA VAL A 104 -7.68 21.88 -7.45
C VAL A 104 -7.53 20.40 -7.73
N GLU A 105 -8.47 19.58 -7.31
CA GLU A 105 -8.47 18.15 -7.62
C GLU A 105 -9.88 17.57 -7.75
N VAL A 106 -9.99 16.54 -8.61
CA VAL A 106 -10.98 15.47 -8.47
C VAL A 106 -10.29 14.12 -8.43
N SER A 107 -10.54 13.31 -7.41
CA SER A 107 -10.17 11.89 -7.39
C SER A 107 -11.40 10.98 -7.42
N ARG A 108 -11.25 9.80 -8.03
CA ARG A 108 -12.26 8.74 -8.09
C ARG A 108 -11.68 7.49 -7.45
N ASN A 109 -12.12 7.25 -6.24
CA ASN A 109 -11.62 6.22 -5.35
C ASN A 109 -12.48 4.96 -5.47
N PHE A 110 -11.85 3.80 -5.51
CA PHE A 110 -12.50 2.51 -5.74
C PHE A 110 -12.57 1.72 -4.44
N PHE A 111 -13.78 1.54 -3.89
CA PHE A 111 -13.96 0.83 -2.62
C PHE A 111 -14.87 -0.39 -2.75
N ALA A 112 -14.61 -1.41 -1.94
CA ALA A 112 -15.54 -2.53 -1.75
C ALA A 112 -15.66 -2.90 -0.28
N ILE A 113 -16.76 -3.54 0.12
CA ILE A 113 -17.05 -3.88 1.51
C ILE A 113 -17.30 -5.38 1.67
N SER A 114 -16.67 -6.00 2.68
CA SER A 114 -16.83 -7.42 2.95
C SER A 114 -18.18 -7.72 3.58
N ARG A 115 -18.93 -8.65 2.97
CA ARG A 115 -20.17 -9.20 3.53
C ARG A 115 -19.95 -9.95 4.85
N ARG A 116 -18.73 -10.47 5.06
CA ARG A 116 -18.41 -11.31 6.23
C ARG A 116 -18.00 -10.48 7.43
N THR A 117 -17.10 -9.52 7.20
CA THR A 117 -16.45 -8.78 8.28
C THR A 117 -16.99 -7.35 8.40
N ASN A 118 -17.70 -6.84 7.40
CA ASN A 118 -18.09 -5.43 7.27
C ASN A 118 -16.89 -4.46 7.15
N SER A 119 -15.70 -4.98 6.84
CA SER A 119 -14.50 -4.19 6.55
C SER A 119 -14.59 -3.58 5.16
N VAL A 120 -14.11 -2.34 5.01
CA VAL A 120 -14.04 -1.62 3.73
C VAL A 120 -12.61 -1.64 3.23
N TYR A 121 -12.42 -1.98 1.97
CA TYR A 121 -11.14 -2.09 1.28
C TYR A 121 -11.03 -1.04 0.18
N TYR A 122 -9.82 -0.55 -0.04
CA TYR A 122 -9.50 0.51 -1.00
C TYR A 122 -8.62 -0.03 -2.12
N PHE A 123 -9.14 0.01 -3.35
CA PHE A 123 -8.57 -0.59 -4.55
C PHE A 123 -7.78 0.40 -5.41
N GLY A 124 -7.62 1.64 -4.93
CA GLY A 124 -6.92 2.71 -5.60
C GLY A 124 -7.82 3.78 -6.20
N GLU A 125 -7.22 4.67 -6.97
CA GLU A 125 -7.85 5.88 -7.46
C GLU A 125 -7.39 6.30 -8.85
N GLU A 126 -8.29 7.02 -9.52
CA GLU A 126 -7.94 7.91 -10.62
C GLU A 126 -7.90 9.35 -10.13
N VAL A 127 -6.85 10.08 -10.48
CA VAL A 127 -6.61 11.44 -9.99
C VAL A 127 -6.54 12.43 -11.15
N ASP A 128 -7.23 13.56 -11.03
CA ASP A 128 -7.14 14.71 -11.94
C ASP A 128 -6.77 15.98 -11.15
N VAL A 129 -5.56 16.49 -11.35
CA VAL A 129 -5.11 17.75 -10.73
C VAL A 129 -5.36 18.92 -11.67
N TYR A 130 -5.93 20.00 -11.14
CA TYR A 130 -6.35 21.17 -11.92
C TYR A 130 -5.50 22.41 -11.65
N LYS A 131 -5.14 23.10 -12.73
CA LYS A 131 -4.57 24.45 -12.69
C LYS A 131 -5.18 25.30 -13.80
N ASN A 132 -5.85 26.39 -13.42
CA ASN A 132 -6.60 27.26 -14.34
C ASN A 132 -7.64 26.47 -15.17
N ASP A 133 -8.44 25.65 -14.48
CA ASP A 133 -9.52 24.83 -15.06
C ASP A 133 -9.06 23.81 -16.12
N LYS A 134 -7.77 23.48 -16.15
CA LYS A 134 -7.17 22.45 -16.99
C LYS A 134 -6.54 21.38 -16.13
N ILE A 135 -6.67 20.13 -16.54
CA ILE A 135 -5.92 19.02 -15.95
C ILE A 135 -4.45 19.20 -16.29
N VAL A 136 -3.59 19.09 -15.29
CA VAL A 136 -2.13 19.25 -15.42
C VAL A 136 -1.33 18.07 -14.89
N SER A 137 -1.96 17.16 -14.16
CA SER A 137 -1.31 15.98 -13.59
C SER A 137 -2.34 14.91 -13.24
N HIS A 138 -1.87 13.67 -13.18
CA HIS A 138 -2.57 12.50 -12.64
C HIS A 138 -1.76 11.83 -11.52
N SER A 139 -0.82 12.57 -10.92
CA SER A 139 0.05 12.08 -9.85
C SER A 139 -0.79 11.58 -8.68
N GLY A 140 -0.42 10.42 -8.14
CA GLY A 140 -1.16 9.74 -7.07
C GLY A 140 -2.09 8.64 -7.58
N ALA A 141 -2.42 8.59 -8.87
CA ALA A 141 -3.26 7.52 -9.40
C ALA A 141 -2.56 6.14 -9.30
N TRP A 142 -3.28 5.17 -8.74
CA TRP A 142 -2.84 3.77 -8.63
C TRP A 142 -4.06 2.85 -8.63
N GLN A 143 -3.90 1.58 -9.01
CA GLN A 143 -4.99 0.59 -8.98
C GLN A 143 -4.45 -0.79 -8.55
N SER A 144 -5.20 -1.48 -7.69
CA SER A 144 -4.90 -2.87 -7.32
C SER A 144 -4.81 -3.76 -8.56
N GLY A 145 -3.86 -4.69 -8.56
CA GLY A 145 -3.60 -5.62 -9.66
C GLY A 145 -2.70 -5.05 -10.77
N GLU A 146 -2.26 -3.80 -10.67
CA GLU A 146 -1.35 -3.15 -11.62
C GLU A 146 -0.01 -2.84 -10.95
N ASN A 147 1.12 -3.08 -11.62
CA ASN A 147 2.47 -2.65 -11.18
C ASN A 147 2.84 -3.04 -9.73
N GLY A 148 2.42 -4.23 -9.30
CA GLY A 148 2.65 -4.72 -7.93
C GLY A 148 1.73 -4.11 -6.87
N ALA A 149 0.79 -3.24 -7.26
CA ALA A 149 -0.15 -2.64 -6.33
C ALA A 149 -1.25 -3.62 -5.89
N ARG A 150 -1.66 -3.52 -4.63
CA ARG A 150 -2.67 -4.34 -3.97
C ARG A 150 -3.61 -3.44 -3.17
N PHE A 151 -4.87 -3.84 -3.05
CA PHE A 151 -5.84 -3.12 -2.24
C PHE A 151 -5.51 -3.23 -0.76
N GLY A 152 -5.68 -2.12 -0.02
CA GLY A 152 -5.50 -2.07 1.42
C GLY A 152 -6.82 -2.06 2.17
N LEU A 153 -6.75 -2.04 3.51
CA LEU A 153 -7.89 -1.91 4.40
C LEU A 153 -8.17 -0.42 4.65
N MET A 154 -9.31 0.11 4.24
CA MET A 154 -9.71 1.49 4.54
C MET A 154 -10.32 1.63 5.93
N MET A 155 -11.20 0.70 6.29
CA MET A 155 -11.92 0.76 7.57
C MET A 155 -12.27 -0.65 8.05
N PRO A 156 -11.74 -1.11 9.20
CA PRO A 156 -12.12 -2.41 9.74
C PRO A 156 -13.60 -2.44 10.15
N GLY A 157 -14.24 -3.60 9.99
CA GLY A 157 -15.60 -3.83 10.49
C GLY A 157 -15.72 -3.74 12.01
N LEU A 158 -14.65 -4.09 12.72
CA LEU A 158 -14.48 -3.88 14.15
C LEU A 158 -13.22 -3.05 14.40
N PRO A 159 -13.33 -1.74 14.61
CA PRO A 159 -12.20 -0.88 14.93
C PRO A 159 -11.61 -1.23 16.30
N LEU A 160 -10.35 -1.69 16.31
CA LEU A 160 -9.60 -1.99 17.51
C LEU A 160 -8.52 -0.92 17.75
N LEU A 161 -8.43 -0.42 18.98
CA LEU A 161 -7.35 0.49 19.37
C LEU A 161 -5.99 -0.19 19.11
N LYS A 162 -5.05 0.57 18.55
CA LYS A 162 -3.71 0.10 18.12
C LYS A 162 -3.71 -0.86 16.91
N ALA A 163 -4.84 -1.10 16.26
CA ALA A 163 -4.81 -1.74 14.95
C ALA A 163 -4.02 -0.85 13.97
N ARG A 164 -3.17 -1.50 13.18
CA ARG A 164 -2.24 -0.92 12.22
C ARG A 164 -2.38 -1.65 10.90
N PHE A 165 -2.69 -0.92 9.84
CA PHE A 165 -2.91 -1.51 8.53
C PHE A 165 -2.53 -0.53 7.42
N TYR A 166 -2.17 -1.05 6.26
CA TYR A 166 -2.03 -0.27 5.04
C TYR A 166 -3.41 -0.02 4.44
N ASN A 167 -3.66 1.24 4.12
CA ASN A 167 -4.82 1.65 3.34
C ASN A 167 -4.51 1.53 1.84
N GLU A 168 -3.25 1.74 1.47
CA GLU A 168 -2.74 1.68 0.11
C GLU A 168 -1.46 0.85 0.07
N VAL A 169 -1.33 -0.01 -0.93
CA VAL A 169 -0.12 -0.79 -1.17
C VAL A 169 0.20 -0.67 -2.66
N ALA A 170 0.86 0.42 -3.06
CA ALA A 170 1.30 0.68 -4.41
C ALA A 170 2.78 1.13 -4.37
N PRO A 171 3.73 0.19 -4.51
CA PRO A 171 5.16 0.47 -4.33
C PRO A 171 5.63 1.70 -5.10
N ARG A 172 6.39 2.57 -4.42
CA ARG A 172 6.90 3.87 -4.93
C ARG A 172 5.84 4.93 -5.29
N VAL A 173 4.57 4.57 -5.42
CA VAL A 173 3.47 5.47 -5.81
C VAL A 173 2.68 5.94 -4.59
N ALA A 174 2.14 5.00 -3.81
CA ALA A 174 1.24 5.25 -2.69
C ALA A 174 1.34 4.12 -1.66
N MET A 175 1.71 4.42 -0.42
CA MET A 175 1.93 3.39 0.64
C MET A 175 1.35 3.86 1.97
N ASP A 176 0.20 4.54 1.93
CA ASP A 176 -0.42 5.09 3.12
C ASP A 176 -0.88 4.00 4.09
N ARG A 177 -0.64 4.25 5.38
CA ARG A 177 -0.95 3.33 6.48
C ARG A 177 -1.59 4.06 7.65
N ALA A 178 -2.54 3.39 8.31
CA ALA A 178 -3.38 3.94 9.35
C ALA A 178 -3.24 3.19 10.70
N GLU A 179 -3.00 3.93 11.78
CA GLU A 179 -3.10 3.44 13.16
C GLU A 179 -4.36 4.00 13.83
N ILE A 180 -5.17 3.12 14.41
CA ILE A 180 -6.28 3.54 15.28
C ILE A 180 -5.70 3.97 16.64
N VAL A 181 -5.44 5.27 16.79
CA VAL A 181 -4.85 5.85 18.00
C VAL A 181 -5.89 6.29 19.05
N GLY A 182 -7.17 6.31 18.69
CA GLY A 182 -8.25 6.62 19.63
C GLY A 182 -9.56 5.95 19.26
N VAL A 183 -10.20 5.37 20.27
CA VAL A 183 -11.58 4.90 20.19
C VAL A 183 -12.40 5.62 21.25
N ARG A 184 -13.69 5.79 20.96
CA ARG A 184 -14.64 6.49 21.84
C ARG A 184 -14.31 7.95 22.14
N VAL A 185 -13.65 8.62 21.20
CA VAL A 185 -13.33 10.05 21.37
C VAL A 185 -14.56 10.92 21.11
N THR A 186 -14.64 12.06 21.78
CA THR A 186 -15.65 13.09 21.45
C THR A 186 -14.98 14.17 20.61
N PHE A 187 -15.58 14.50 19.46
CA PHE A 187 -15.00 15.45 18.52
C PHE A 187 -16.04 16.48 18.05
N LYS A 188 -15.61 17.74 17.92
CA LYS A 188 -16.48 18.86 17.53
C LYS A 188 -16.14 19.36 16.14
N THR A 189 -17.17 19.49 15.34
CA THR A 189 -17.13 20.08 14.00
C THR A 189 -18.21 21.16 13.89
N PRO A 190 -18.20 21.99 12.83
CA PRO A 190 -19.35 22.84 12.52
C PRO A 190 -20.68 22.10 12.36
N ALA A 191 -20.67 20.84 11.92
CA ALA A 191 -21.86 20.00 11.79
C ALA A 191 -22.41 19.47 13.13
N GLY A 192 -21.66 19.61 14.23
CA GLY A 192 -22.10 19.18 15.56
C GLY A 192 -20.97 18.58 16.43
N GLU A 193 -21.36 18.17 17.64
CA GLU A 193 -20.53 17.35 18.52
C GLU A 193 -20.87 15.87 18.31
N PHE A 194 -19.85 15.06 18.05
CA PHE A 194 -19.97 13.64 17.84
C PHE A 194 -19.26 12.87 18.96
N LYS A 195 -19.88 11.77 19.38
CA LYS A 195 -19.34 10.86 20.39
C LYS A 195 -18.97 9.54 19.73
N ASP A 196 -18.28 8.70 20.49
CA ASP A 196 -17.88 7.38 20.05
C ASP A 196 -17.04 7.37 18.74
N CYS A 197 -16.32 8.46 18.49
CA CYS A 197 -15.55 8.64 17.27
C CYS A 197 -14.25 7.82 17.31
N LEU A 198 -13.73 7.51 16.13
CA LEU A 198 -12.37 7.05 15.93
C LEU A 198 -11.46 8.26 15.71
N LYS A 199 -10.25 8.16 16.24
CA LYS A 199 -9.11 8.99 15.84
C LYS A 199 -8.11 8.06 15.19
N ILE A 200 -7.79 8.33 13.93
CA ILE A 200 -6.86 7.56 13.12
C ILE A 200 -5.67 8.47 12.82
N GLU A 201 -4.48 7.94 13.01
CA GLU A 201 -3.23 8.56 12.59
C GLU A 201 -2.81 7.91 11.27
N GLU A 202 -2.55 8.72 10.25
CA GLU A 202 -2.10 8.26 8.94
C GLU A 202 -0.66 8.70 8.70
N THR A 203 0.13 7.78 8.18
CA THR A 203 1.55 7.96 7.85
C THR A 203 1.86 7.26 6.54
N THR A 204 3.05 7.50 6.01
CA THR A 204 3.55 6.77 4.86
C THR A 204 5.06 6.54 5.02
N PRO A 205 5.59 5.36 4.66
CA PRO A 205 7.04 5.18 4.53
C PRO A 205 7.60 6.07 3.41
N LEU A 206 6.75 6.53 2.49
CA LEU A 206 7.19 7.38 1.38
C LEU A 206 7.66 8.77 1.82
N GLU A 207 7.16 9.24 2.96
CA GLU A 207 7.46 10.55 3.52
C GLU A 207 7.66 10.43 5.04
N PRO A 208 8.81 9.90 5.51
CA PRO A 208 9.03 9.63 6.92
C PRO A 208 8.88 10.89 7.80
N GLY A 209 8.07 10.78 8.85
CA GLY A 209 7.81 11.87 9.79
C GLY A 209 6.65 12.79 9.37
N ASN A 210 6.08 12.61 8.17
CA ASN A 210 4.77 13.19 7.85
C ASN A 210 3.69 12.39 8.59
N THR A 211 2.75 13.09 9.21
CA THR A 211 1.68 12.47 10.00
C THR A 211 0.44 13.33 9.93
N GLU A 212 -0.67 12.68 9.56
CA GLU A 212 -1.98 13.28 9.53
C GLU A 212 -2.92 12.59 10.51
N HIS A 213 -3.99 13.28 10.87
CA HIS A 213 -5.00 12.74 11.76
C HIS A 213 -6.38 12.91 11.17
N LYS A 214 -7.08 11.79 11.03
CA LYS A 214 -8.48 11.74 10.63
C LYS A 214 -9.37 11.36 11.81
N HIS A 215 -10.59 11.89 11.81
CA HIS A 215 -11.61 11.45 12.76
C HIS A 215 -12.83 10.93 12.01
N TYR A 216 -13.42 9.85 12.53
CA TYR A 216 -14.61 9.23 11.96
C TYR A 216 -15.70 9.11 13.01
N ALA A 217 -16.93 9.50 12.69
CA ALA A 217 -18.10 9.35 13.57
C ALA A 217 -18.97 8.15 13.18
N PRO A 218 -19.54 7.43 14.16
CA PRO A 218 -20.46 6.33 13.90
C PRO A 218 -21.66 6.79 13.07
N GLY A 219 -22.00 6.02 12.03
CA GLY A 219 -23.14 6.28 11.14
C GLY A 219 -22.97 7.51 10.24
N ILE A 220 -21.80 8.16 10.24
CA ILE A 220 -21.54 9.36 9.44
C ILE A 220 -20.33 9.15 8.53
N GLY A 221 -19.23 8.66 9.07
CA GLY A 221 -17.96 8.54 8.37
C GLY A 221 -16.98 9.65 8.71
N LEU A 222 -16.17 10.07 7.74
CA LEU A 222 -15.11 11.07 7.91
C LEU A 222 -15.68 12.40 8.40
N ILE A 223 -15.22 12.86 9.57
CA ILE A 223 -15.63 14.12 10.19
C ILE A 223 -14.51 15.16 10.34
N GLN A 224 -13.26 14.72 10.20
CA GLN A 224 -12.09 15.57 10.09
C GLN A 224 -11.08 14.91 9.17
N ASP A 225 -10.51 15.72 8.28
CA ASP A 225 -9.34 15.38 7.49
C ASP A 225 -8.31 16.52 7.58
N GLY A 226 -7.17 16.27 8.20
CA GLY A 226 -6.20 17.32 8.52
C GLY A 226 -6.81 18.52 9.23
N SER A 227 -6.86 19.66 8.54
CA SER A 227 -7.47 20.90 9.03
C SER A 227 -8.94 21.09 8.62
N LEU A 228 -9.45 20.27 7.69
CA LEU A 228 -10.84 20.25 7.24
C LEU A 228 -11.73 19.59 8.29
N LYS A 229 -12.92 20.17 8.53
CA LYS A 229 -13.92 19.62 9.45
C LYS A 229 -15.28 19.56 8.79
N LEU A 230 -16.06 18.55 9.17
CA LEU A 230 -17.41 18.36 8.64
C LEU A 230 -18.31 19.56 8.87
N VAL A 231 -18.90 20.05 7.80
CA VAL A 231 -19.93 21.10 7.83
C VAL A 231 -21.31 20.56 7.48
N LYS A 232 -21.39 19.50 6.67
CA LYS A 232 -22.66 18.91 6.23
C LYS A 232 -22.46 17.45 5.81
N TYR A 233 -23.47 16.62 6.04
CA TYR A 233 -23.47 15.20 5.66
C TYR A 233 -24.89 14.70 5.35
N GLY A 234 -24.98 13.54 4.71
CA GLY A 234 -26.25 12.87 4.38
C GLY A 234 -26.48 12.77 2.87
N THR A 235 -27.59 12.15 2.48
CA THR A 235 -27.94 11.96 1.07
C THR A 235 -28.19 13.31 0.38
N GLY A 236 -27.43 13.59 -0.69
CA GLY A 236 -27.53 14.86 -1.41
C GLY A 236 -27.00 16.09 -0.64
N ALA A 237 -26.23 15.90 0.44
CA ALA A 237 -25.73 17.00 1.26
C ALA A 237 -24.85 17.99 0.50
N GLY A 238 -24.03 17.53 -0.45
CA GLY A 238 -23.17 18.31 -1.32
C GLY A 238 -23.86 18.88 -2.57
N GLY A 239 -25.12 18.51 -2.82
CA GLY A 239 -25.82 18.74 -4.10
C GLY A 239 -25.67 17.57 -5.06
N GLU A 240 -26.31 17.64 -6.23
CA GLU A 240 -26.10 16.63 -7.27
C GLU A 240 -24.60 16.63 -7.62
N PRO A 241 -23.91 15.47 -7.59
CA PRO A 241 -22.57 15.37 -8.13
C PRO A 241 -22.63 16.00 -9.51
N ALA A 242 -21.76 16.97 -9.80
CA ALA A 242 -21.73 17.58 -11.13
C ALA A 242 -21.71 16.42 -12.11
N THR A 243 -22.76 16.29 -12.94
CA THR A 243 -22.83 15.22 -13.96
C THR A 243 -21.44 15.19 -14.55
N ALA A 244 -20.71 14.10 -14.34
CA ALA A 244 -19.46 13.94 -15.04
C ALA A 244 -19.85 14.21 -16.48
N LYS A 245 -19.35 15.31 -17.05
CA LYS A 245 -19.12 15.28 -18.49
C LYS A 245 -18.20 14.10 -18.58
N THR A 246 -18.80 12.95 -18.89
CA THR A 246 -18.13 11.71 -19.19
C THR A 246 -16.89 12.14 -19.94
N ALA A 247 -15.72 12.00 -19.30
CA ALA A 247 -14.53 11.80 -20.10
C ALA A 247 -14.95 10.71 -21.07
N ALA A 248 -14.96 11.05 -22.36
CA ALA A 248 -15.43 10.16 -23.40
C ALA A 248 -14.81 8.77 -23.16
N PRO A 249 -15.52 7.67 -23.47
CA PRO A 249 -14.94 6.34 -23.31
C PRO A 249 -13.56 6.35 -23.98
N ARG A 250 -12.50 6.09 -23.20
CA ARG A 250 -11.14 6.01 -23.75
C ARG A 250 -11.19 4.92 -24.80
N LYS A 251 -11.01 5.29 -26.06
CA LYS A 251 -10.70 4.31 -27.10
C LYS A 251 -9.40 3.65 -26.71
N GLU A 252 -9.42 2.33 -26.66
CA GLU A 252 -8.22 1.52 -26.74
C GLU A 252 -7.40 1.99 -27.95
N GLU A 253 -6.27 2.65 -27.71
CA GLU A 253 -5.22 2.74 -28.71
C GLU A 253 -4.17 1.69 -28.35
N LYS A 254 -4.30 0.53 -28.99
CA LYS A 254 -3.16 -0.38 -29.19
C LYS A 254 -2.13 0.32 -30.05
N LYS A 255 -0.88 0.39 -29.58
CA LYS A 255 0.29 -0.33 -30.11
C LYS A 255 1.57 0.36 -29.60
N GLU A 256 2.11 -0.10 -28.47
CA GLU A 256 3.48 0.24 -28.08
C GLU A 256 4.47 -0.58 -28.91
N ALA A 257 5.51 0.11 -29.34
CA ALA A 257 6.59 -0.39 -30.17
C ALA A 257 7.64 -1.06 -29.27
N GLU A 258 8.29 -2.09 -29.80
CA GLU A 258 9.39 -2.81 -29.14
C GLU A 258 10.47 -1.82 -28.65
N GLU A 259 10.83 -1.97 -27.37
CA GLU A 259 11.87 -1.24 -26.65
C GLU A 259 13.25 -1.67 -27.19
N GLU A 260 14.09 -0.70 -27.63
CA GLU A 260 15.47 -0.96 -28.08
C GLU A 260 16.47 -0.60 -26.96
N GLU A 261 16.94 -1.62 -26.23
CA GLU A 261 18.16 -1.55 -25.40
C GLU A 261 19.40 -1.76 -26.29
N VAL A 262 20.42 -0.90 -26.13
CA VAL A 262 21.65 -0.97 -26.92
C VAL A 262 22.88 -0.90 -26.01
N GLU A 263 23.63 -2.00 -25.92
CA GLU A 263 24.93 -2.01 -25.24
C GLU A 263 25.96 -1.15 -25.97
N ILE A 264 26.62 -0.27 -25.22
CA ILE A 264 27.71 0.59 -25.69
C ILE A 264 28.91 0.48 -24.75
N LYS A 265 30.08 0.90 -25.21
CA LYS A 265 31.24 1.02 -24.32
C LYS A 265 31.08 2.23 -23.44
N PHE A 266 31.58 2.14 -22.21
CA PHE A 266 31.65 3.28 -21.29
C PHE A 266 32.28 4.54 -21.93
N SER A 267 33.33 4.40 -22.75
CA SER A 267 33.98 5.53 -23.44
C SER A 267 33.12 6.23 -24.50
N ASP A 268 32.06 5.56 -24.95
CA ASP A 268 31.19 6.03 -26.02
C ASP A 268 29.92 6.71 -25.46
N ALA A 269 29.68 6.61 -24.15
CA ALA A 269 28.62 7.36 -23.47
C ALA A 269 28.90 8.88 -23.50
N PRO A 270 27.89 9.76 -23.37
CA PRO A 270 28.12 11.20 -23.28
C PRO A 270 29.09 11.58 -22.16
N ALA A 271 29.91 12.62 -22.34
CA ALA A 271 30.94 13.00 -21.37
C ALA A 271 30.39 13.24 -19.94
N ALA A 272 29.19 13.81 -19.85
CA ALA A 272 28.53 14.04 -18.56
C ALA A 272 28.08 12.72 -17.90
N VAL A 273 27.67 11.73 -18.70
CA VAL A 273 27.36 10.37 -18.24
C VAL A 273 28.62 9.67 -17.75
N GLN A 274 29.70 9.77 -18.51
CA GLN A 274 31.00 9.20 -18.14
C GLN A 274 31.51 9.76 -16.81
N GLU A 275 31.42 11.07 -16.61
CA GLU A 275 31.84 11.73 -15.37
C GLU A 275 31.04 11.24 -14.16
N THR A 276 29.72 11.13 -14.31
CA THR A 276 28.84 10.65 -13.23
C THR A 276 29.09 9.17 -12.93
N LEU A 277 29.11 8.30 -13.94
CA LEU A 277 29.39 6.88 -13.74
C LEU A 277 30.77 6.65 -13.07
N GLN A 278 31.82 7.39 -13.47
CA GLN A 278 33.14 7.32 -12.81
C GLN A 278 33.12 7.79 -11.36
N ARG A 279 32.37 8.85 -11.06
CA ARG A 279 32.21 9.35 -9.70
C ARG A 279 31.53 8.32 -8.81
N GLU A 280 30.44 7.72 -9.29
CA GLU A 280 29.62 6.77 -8.52
C GLU A 280 30.24 5.37 -8.43
N ALA A 281 31.09 4.99 -9.39
CA ALA A 281 31.83 3.74 -9.32
C ALA A 281 32.93 3.76 -8.24
N HIS A 282 33.24 4.92 -7.64
CA HIS A 282 34.27 5.06 -6.58
C HIS A 282 35.62 4.41 -6.90
N GLY A 283 36.03 4.47 -8.18
CA GLY A 283 37.28 3.86 -8.67
C GLY A 283 37.17 2.38 -9.03
N ALA A 284 36.00 1.75 -8.88
CA ALA A 284 35.72 0.45 -9.46
C ALA A 284 35.76 0.50 -10.99
N LYS A 285 36.10 -0.64 -11.59
CA LYS A 285 36.16 -0.76 -13.05
C LYS A 285 34.74 -0.77 -13.61
N ILE A 286 34.46 0.14 -14.54
CA ILE A 286 33.20 0.21 -15.28
C ILE A 286 33.32 -0.58 -16.57
N GLY A 287 32.38 -1.49 -16.80
CA GLY A 287 32.33 -2.38 -17.95
C GLY A 287 31.60 -1.77 -19.15
N GLU A 288 30.68 -2.55 -19.70
CA GLU A 288 29.74 -2.10 -20.74
C GLU A 288 28.62 -1.28 -20.10
N VAL A 289 28.01 -0.44 -20.92
CA VAL A 289 26.94 0.47 -20.50
C VAL A 289 25.74 0.21 -21.42
N VAL A 290 24.59 -0.13 -20.86
CA VAL A 290 23.35 -0.32 -21.62
C VAL A 290 22.71 1.05 -21.85
N LYS A 291 22.48 1.43 -23.10
CA LYS A 291 21.76 2.66 -23.44
C LYS A 291 20.32 2.30 -23.81
N GLU A 292 19.38 2.88 -23.11
CA GLU A 292 17.95 2.72 -23.41
C GLU A 292 17.33 4.04 -23.86
N THR A 293 16.32 4.01 -24.72
CA THR A 293 15.57 5.22 -25.10
C THR A 293 14.08 4.95 -25.17
N GLU A 294 13.36 5.46 -24.16
CA GLU A 294 11.92 5.31 -24.00
C GLU A 294 11.25 6.69 -24.06
N HIS A 295 10.17 6.82 -24.84
CA HIS A 295 9.39 8.07 -25.00
C HIS A 295 10.22 9.36 -25.24
N GLY A 296 11.39 9.22 -25.90
CA GLY A 296 12.30 10.32 -26.21
C GLY A 296 13.25 10.72 -25.07
N LYS A 297 13.28 9.96 -23.98
CA LYS A 297 14.24 10.09 -22.88
C LYS A 297 15.26 8.96 -22.99
N THR A 298 16.54 9.30 -22.93
CA THR A 298 17.63 8.33 -23.04
C THR A 298 18.34 8.17 -21.70
N THR A 299 18.58 6.92 -21.30
CA THR A 299 19.30 6.50 -20.09
C THR A 299 20.50 5.62 -20.46
N TYR A 300 21.43 5.47 -19.51
CA TYR A 300 22.68 4.74 -19.63
C TYR A 300 22.97 4.00 -18.32
N GLU A 301 23.02 2.69 -18.36
CA GLU A 301 23.10 1.81 -17.18
C GLU A 301 24.41 1.05 -17.16
N ALA A 302 25.08 0.95 -16.02
CA ALA A 302 26.35 0.26 -15.89
C ALA A 302 26.42 -0.55 -14.60
N GLU A 303 26.71 -1.84 -14.73
CA GLU A 303 27.02 -2.68 -13.58
C GLU A 303 28.49 -2.52 -13.15
N VAL A 304 28.69 -2.34 -11.85
CA VAL A 304 30.00 -2.13 -11.22
C VAL A 304 30.07 -2.84 -9.88
N LYS A 305 31.19 -3.51 -9.63
CA LYS A 305 31.44 -4.17 -8.36
C LYS A 305 32.23 -3.26 -7.42
N ILE A 306 31.62 -2.84 -6.32
CA ILE A 306 32.20 -1.94 -5.32
C ILE A 306 32.25 -2.70 -4.00
N ASP A 307 33.46 -2.84 -3.44
CA ASP A 307 33.69 -3.53 -2.16
C ASP A 307 33.13 -4.96 -2.07
N GLY A 308 33.10 -5.69 -3.20
CA GLY A 308 32.65 -7.09 -3.26
C GLY A 308 31.16 -7.26 -3.53
N HIS A 309 30.42 -6.15 -3.57
CA HIS A 309 28.99 -6.07 -3.83
C HIS A 309 28.75 -5.54 -5.26
N GLU A 310 27.78 -6.11 -5.96
CA GLU A 310 27.51 -5.81 -7.37
C GLU A 310 26.40 -4.76 -7.48
N TYR A 311 26.71 -3.62 -8.10
CA TYR A 311 25.79 -2.50 -8.21
C TYR A 311 25.46 -2.18 -9.66
N GLU A 312 24.21 -1.93 -9.99
CA GLU A 312 23.83 -1.30 -11.25
C GLU A 312 23.77 0.22 -11.07
N ILE A 313 24.17 1.02 -12.06
CA ILE A 313 24.17 2.49 -12.02
C ILE A 313 23.55 3.07 -13.29
N THR A 314 22.40 3.73 -13.18
CA THR A 314 21.67 4.32 -14.31
C THR A 314 21.78 5.84 -14.34
N VAL A 315 22.06 6.42 -15.51
CA VAL A 315 22.36 7.85 -15.70
C VAL A 315 21.62 8.38 -16.93
N ALA A 316 21.01 9.56 -16.82
CA ALA A 316 20.38 10.25 -17.94
C ALA A 316 21.42 10.78 -18.93
N ALA A 317 21.02 11.01 -20.19
CA ALA A 317 21.92 11.50 -21.23
C ALA A 317 22.64 12.84 -20.94
N ASP A 318 22.11 13.68 -20.05
CA ASP A 318 22.74 14.92 -19.62
C ASP A 318 23.75 14.73 -18.46
N GLY A 319 23.97 13.48 -18.02
CA GLY A 319 24.87 13.11 -16.92
C GLY A 319 24.22 13.08 -15.55
N THR A 320 22.92 13.33 -15.45
CA THR A 320 22.19 13.22 -14.18
C THR A 320 22.12 11.76 -13.74
N LEU A 321 22.65 11.43 -12.56
CA LEU A 321 22.48 10.11 -11.96
C LEU A 321 20.98 9.88 -11.70
N LEU A 322 20.44 8.81 -12.26
CA LEU A 322 19.05 8.42 -12.06
C LEU A 322 18.92 7.38 -10.96
N GLU A 323 19.81 6.37 -10.94
CA GLU A 323 19.69 5.23 -10.03
C GLU A 323 21.04 4.55 -9.76
N LYS A 324 21.17 3.90 -8.59
CA LYS A 324 22.23 2.94 -8.28
C LYS A 324 21.73 1.88 -7.28
N SER A 325 21.72 0.59 -7.63
CA SER A 325 21.05 -0.52 -6.89
C SER A 325 21.98 -1.72 -6.66
N LEU A 326 21.67 -2.66 -5.75
CA LEU A 326 22.48 -3.84 -5.31
C LEU A 326 21.68 -5.18 -5.48
N HIS A 327 22.32 -6.34 -5.70
CA HIS A 327 21.69 -7.69 -5.97
C HIS A 327 22.11 -8.79 -4.91
N ASP A 328 21.21 -9.65 -4.32
CA ASP A 328 21.53 -10.76 -3.34
C ASP A 328 20.45 -11.90 -3.14
N ASP A 329 20.80 -13.11 -2.57
CA ASP A 329 20.03 -14.41 -2.40
C ASP A 329 19.82 -14.91 -0.88
N GLU A 330 18.79 -15.73 -0.46
CA GLU A 330 18.33 -16.07 0.97
C GLU A 330 18.75 -17.45 1.67
N GLU A 331 18.70 -17.61 3.04
CA GLU A 331 19.06 -18.86 3.85
C GLU A 331 18.26 -19.13 5.21
N GLU A 332 17.98 -20.39 5.63
CA GLU A 332 17.21 -20.85 6.86
C GLU A 332 18.03 -21.61 7.96
N THR A 333 17.58 -21.69 9.25
CA THR A 333 18.32 -22.38 10.37
C THR A 333 17.52 -23.35 11.29
N PRO A 334 17.86 -24.67 11.33
CA PRO A 334 17.36 -25.71 12.25
C PRO A 334 17.57 -25.54 13.78
N ILE A 335 16.56 -25.84 14.62
CA ILE A 335 16.73 -26.07 16.08
C ILE A 335 15.91 -27.26 16.64
N LYS A 336 16.22 -27.72 17.87
CA LYS A 336 15.43 -28.76 18.58
C LYS A 336 14.17 -28.17 19.22
N PHE A 337 13.04 -28.90 19.18
CA PHE A 337 11.78 -28.43 19.79
C PHE A 337 11.89 -28.11 21.29
N ALA A 338 12.64 -28.92 22.04
CA ALA A 338 12.84 -28.70 23.48
C ALA A 338 13.59 -27.39 23.80
N ASP A 339 14.36 -26.87 22.84
CA ASP A 339 15.13 -25.63 22.99
C ASP A 339 14.31 -24.39 22.56
N ALA A 340 13.13 -24.58 21.96
CA ALA A 340 12.22 -23.49 21.63
C ALA A 340 11.63 -22.83 22.89
N PRO A 341 11.24 -21.54 22.85
CA PRO A 341 10.61 -20.86 23.98
C PRO A 341 9.40 -21.60 24.55
N ALA A 342 9.19 -21.56 25.87
CA ALA A 342 8.08 -22.26 26.52
C ALA A 342 6.69 -21.84 25.97
N ALA A 343 6.57 -20.60 25.51
CA ALA A 343 5.34 -20.11 24.89
C ALA A 343 5.08 -20.74 23.52
N VAL A 344 6.14 -20.93 22.71
CA VAL A 344 6.12 -21.67 21.43
C VAL A 344 5.72 -23.12 21.67
N GLN A 345 6.36 -23.81 22.63
CA GLN A 345 6.02 -25.19 22.96
C GLN A 345 4.55 -25.34 23.37
N LYS A 346 4.03 -24.41 24.18
CA LYS A 346 2.63 -24.40 24.61
C LYS A 346 1.67 -24.08 23.47
N ALA A 347 2.07 -23.21 22.54
CA ALA A 347 1.29 -22.88 21.36
C ALA A 347 1.18 -24.08 20.43
N LEU A 348 2.30 -24.69 20.06
CA LEU A 348 2.31 -25.86 19.17
C LEU A 348 1.54 -27.05 19.78
N ALA A 349 1.66 -27.30 21.09
CA ALA A 349 0.86 -28.34 21.76
C ALA A 349 -0.66 -28.05 21.78
N ARG A 350 -1.06 -26.78 21.74
CA ARG A 350 -2.46 -26.36 21.68
C ARG A 350 -3.01 -26.45 20.26
N GLU A 351 -2.23 -26.02 19.26
CA GLU A 351 -2.66 -25.98 17.85
C GLU A 351 -2.54 -27.34 17.15
N ALA A 352 -1.69 -28.23 17.66
CA ALA A 352 -1.54 -29.61 17.19
C ALA A 352 -1.62 -30.63 18.34
N PRO A 353 -2.80 -30.84 18.96
CA PRO A 353 -2.94 -31.75 20.08
C PRO A 353 -2.55 -33.19 19.71
N GLY A 354 -1.55 -33.73 20.41
CA GLY A 354 -1.07 -35.10 20.18
C GLY A 354 0.00 -35.25 19.10
N ALA A 355 0.34 -34.18 18.37
CA ALA A 355 1.48 -34.15 17.47
C ALA A 355 2.80 -34.23 18.26
N LYS A 356 3.83 -34.84 17.64
CA LYS A 356 5.18 -34.92 18.20
C LYS A 356 6.10 -34.05 17.36
N PHE A 357 6.89 -33.22 18.03
CA PHE A 357 7.87 -32.33 17.40
C PHE A 357 9.27 -32.70 17.87
N ASP A 358 10.15 -33.05 16.94
CA ASP A 358 11.58 -33.28 17.21
C ASP A 358 12.40 -32.02 16.89
N LYS A 359 12.03 -31.32 15.82
CA LYS A 359 12.69 -30.14 15.27
C LYS A 359 11.67 -29.02 15.01
N VAL A 360 12.16 -27.78 15.04
CA VAL A 360 11.46 -26.56 14.63
C VAL A 360 12.49 -25.72 13.90
N ASP A 361 12.12 -25.11 12.79
CA ASP A 361 13.00 -24.20 12.07
C ASP A 361 12.88 -22.80 12.67
N LYS A 362 14.04 -22.23 13.02
CA LYS A 362 14.15 -20.87 13.53
C LYS A 362 14.56 -20.00 12.36
N LEU A 363 13.59 -19.32 11.79
CA LEU A 363 13.81 -18.32 10.76
C LEU A 363 13.74 -16.93 11.37
N LEU A 364 14.54 -16.03 10.80
CA LEU A 364 14.43 -14.61 11.04
C LEU A 364 13.65 -14.02 9.88
N ARG A 365 12.38 -13.72 10.11
CA ARG A 365 11.50 -13.08 9.13
C ARG A 365 11.14 -11.71 9.67
N GLU A 366 11.42 -10.65 8.92
CA GLU A 366 11.08 -9.27 9.33
C GLU A 366 11.63 -8.90 10.74
N GLY A 367 12.88 -9.29 11.03
CA GLY A 367 13.52 -9.04 12.34
C GLY A 367 12.89 -9.76 13.53
N ARG A 368 11.88 -10.60 13.31
CA ARG A 368 11.20 -11.40 14.33
C ARG A 368 11.69 -12.83 14.26
N THR A 369 12.00 -13.37 15.44
CA THR A 369 12.25 -14.80 15.56
C THR A 369 10.91 -15.53 15.47
N LEU A 370 10.73 -16.25 14.37
CA LEU A 370 9.60 -17.15 14.18
C LEU A 370 10.06 -18.60 14.36
N TYR A 371 9.07 -19.44 14.56
CA TYR A 371 9.23 -20.86 14.76
C TYR A 371 8.23 -21.56 13.87
N GLU A 372 8.76 -22.25 12.87
CA GLU A 372 7.98 -23.05 11.93
C GLU A 372 8.12 -24.53 12.31
N ALA A 373 6.99 -25.22 12.35
CA ALA A 373 6.93 -26.61 12.74
C ALA A 373 5.97 -27.39 11.86
N ASP A 374 6.46 -28.50 11.31
CA ASP A 374 5.64 -29.50 10.66
C ASP A 374 4.88 -30.32 11.69
N ALA A 375 3.57 -30.42 11.53
CA ALA A 375 2.69 -31.14 12.42
C ALA A 375 1.77 -32.10 11.66
N ARG A 376 1.78 -33.39 12.02
CA ARG A 376 0.78 -34.34 11.54
C ARG A 376 -0.45 -34.36 12.44
N ILE A 377 -1.60 -33.97 11.91
CA ILE A 377 -2.89 -33.88 12.61
C ILE A 377 -3.93 -34.64 11.81
N ASP A 378 -4.58 -35.62 12.42
CA ASP A 378 -5.62 -36.46 11.80
C ASP A 378 -5.20 -37.05 10.43
N GLY A 379 -3.92 -37.41 10.31
CA GLY A 379 -3.34 -38.03 9.12
C GLY A 379 -2.87 -37.04 8.05
N LYS A 380 -3.03 -35.73 8.25
CA LYS A 380 -2.61 -34.67 7.32
C LYS A 380 -1.42 -33.88 7.88
N ASN A 381 -0.55 -33.38 7.00
CA ASN A 381 0.57 -32.54 7.38
C ASN A 381 0.14 -31.06 7.36
N TYR A 382 0.60 -30.33 8.36
CA TYR A 382 0.35 -28.91 8.51
C TYR A 382 1.67 -28.22 8.79
N GLU A 383 1.93 -27.13 8.09
CA GLU A 383 2.94 -26.17 8.50
C GLU A 383 2.31 -25.20 9.51
N ILE A 384 2.94 -25.05 10.67
CA ILE A 384 2.46 -24.18 11.74
C ILE A 384 3.54 -23.17 12.09
N ILE A 385 3.26 -21.90 11.83
CA ILE A 385 4.16 -20.80 12.19
C ILE A 385 3.63 -20.10 13.44
N VAL A 386 4.49 -19.98 14.45
CA VAL A 386 4.22 -19.27 15.70
C VAL A 386 5.31 -18.27 16.03
N THR A 387 4.96 -17.19 16.71
CA THR A 387 5.94 -16.24 17.25
C THR A 387 6.64 -16.80 18.49
N ALA A 388 7.78 -16.20 18.88
CA ALA A 388 8.48 -16.52 20.13
C ALA A 388 7.60 -16.43 21.40
N GLU A 389 6.56 -15.59 21.38
CA GLU A 389 5.57 -15.41 22.46
C GLU A 389 4.41 -16.42 22.40
N GLY A 390 4.40 -17.34 21.42
CA GLY A 390 3.40 -18.40 21.28
C GLY A 390 2.08 -17.95 20.65
N LEU A 391 2.11 -16.87 19.87
CA LEU A 391 0.98 -16.46 19.03
C LEU A 391 1.01 -17.26 17.72
N LEU A 392 -0.15 -17.80 17.32
CA LEU A 392 -0.31 -18.48 16.04
C LEU A 392 -0.40 -17.44 14.91
N LEU A 393 0.47 -17.56 13.89
CA LEU A 393 0.45 -16.71 12.70
C LEU A 393 -0.24 -17.42 11.54
N SER A 394 0.20 -18.65 11.24
CA SER A 394 -0.39 -19.49 10.19
C SER A 394 -0.49 -20.93 10.67
N LYS A 395 -1.49 -21.62 10.14
CA LYS A 395 -1.64 -23.08 10.20
C LYS A 395 -2.23 -23.50 8.88
N GLU A 396 -1.36 -23.93 7.98
CA GLU A 396 -1.72 -24.22 6.61
C GLU A 396 -1.61 -25.71 6.38
N LEU A 397 -2.56 -26.24 5.60
CA LEU A 397 -2.49 -27.63 5.16
C LEU A 397 -1.39 -27.66 4.10
N ASP A 398 -0.38 -28.47 4.31
CA ASP A 398 0.63 -28.68 3.28
C ASP A 398 0.02 -29.64 2.24
N GLU A 399 -0.39 -29.08 1.10
CA GLU A 399 -1.08 -29.82 0.03
C GLU A 399 -0.10 -30.60 -0.87
N ASP A 400 1.21 -30.45 -0.67
CA ASP A 400 2.25 -31.04 -1.51
C ASP A 400 2.74 -32.43 -1.03
N GLU A 401 2.30 -32.91 0.13
CA GLU A 401 2.48 -34.31 0.51
C GLU A 401 1.20 -35.12 0.23
N GLU A 402 1.06 -35.58 -1.02
CA GLU A 402 0.13 -36.66 -1.35
C GLU A 402 0.28 -37.79 -0.31
N ASP A 403 -0.84 -38.21 0.26
CA ASP A 403 -0.94 -39.41 1.07
C ASP A 403 -0.20 -40.56 0.33
N GLU A 404 1.00 -40.95 0.78
CA GLU A 404 1.51 -42.30 0.56
C GLU A 404 0.56 -43.25 1.30
N LYS A 405 -0.59 -43.53 0.68
CA LYS A 405 -1.40 -44.67 1.03
C LYS A 405 -0.55 -45.88 0.71
N GLU A 406 -0.11 -46.57 1.75
CA GLU A 406 0.30 -47.97 1.67
C GLU A 406 -0.80 -48.77 0.95
N GLU A 407 -0.73 -48.89 -0.38
CA GLU A 407 -1.20 -50.09 -1.05
C GLU A 407 -0.27 -51.22 -0.63
N LYS A 408 -0.61 -51.87 0.48
CA LYS A 408 -0.19 -53.26 0.68
C LYS A 408 -0.89 -54.08 -0.40
N GLY A 409 -0.17 -54.24 -1.50
CA GLY A 409 -0.43 -55.24 -2.52
C GLY A 409 -0.71 -56.58 -1.86
N LYS A 410 -1.90 -57.10 -2.13
CA LYS A 410 -2.13 -58.54 -2.14
C LYS A 410 -1.28 -59.09 -3.30
N ASP A 411 -0.11 -59.61 -2.97
CA ASP A 411 0.54 -60.59 -3.82
C ASP A 411 0.09 -61.99 -3.38
N ASP A 412 -0.28 -62.74 -4.41
CA ASP A 412 -0.77 -64.10 -4.42
C ASP A 412 0.06 -65.08 -3.59
N LYS A 413 -0.65 -65.93 -2.83
CA LYS A 413 -0.40 -67.37 -2.84
C LYS A 413 -1.64 -68.18 -2.55
#